data_AF-A0A5S6QFT0-F1
#
_entry.id   AF-A0A5S6QFT0-F1
#
_cell.length_a   1.000
_cell.length_b   1.000
_cell.length_c   1.000
_cell.angle_alpha   90.00
_cell.angle_beta   90.00
_cell.angle_gamma   90.00
#
_symmetry.space_group_name_H-M   'P 1'
#
loop_
_entity.id
_entity.type
_entity.pdbx_description
1 polymer ?
#
loop_
_entity_poly.entity_id
_entity_poly.type
_entity_poly.pdbx_seq_one_letter_code
_entity_poly.pdbx_strand_id
1 'polypeptide(L)'
;MKKPPVEYGYQRKAWMNVQLFKDWFIKIFITEVKKYQALIGKTGKVLLLIDNAPAHPSAAYLNMVDEHVTMKFLPPNVTALIQPMDQGVIGTWK
;
A
#
# COMPACT_ATOMS: atom_id res chain seq x y z
N MET A 1 24.78 -11.92 -5.95
CA MET A 1 23.58 -12.01 -5.08
C MET A 1 22.35 -11.86 -5.97
N LYS A 2 21.36 -12.77 -5.88
CA LYS A 2 20.11 -12.65 -6.64
C LYS A 2 19.27 -11.51 -6.06
N LYS A 3 18.73 -10.66 -6.93
CA LYS A 3 17.76 -9.63 -6.52
C LYS A 3 16.51 -10.33 -5.95
N PRO A 4 15.97 -9.92 -4.80
CA PRO A 4 14.72 -10.48 -4.29
C PRO A 4 13.56 -10.25 -5.28
N PRO A 5 12.55 -11.13 -5.30
CA PRO A 5 11.39 -10.99 -6.19
C PRO A 5 10.47 -9.82 -5.79
N VAL A 6 10.78 -9.13 -4.70
CA VAL A 6 10.02 -8.02 -4.13
C VAL A 6 10.94 -6.84 -3.89
N GLU A 7 10.41 -5.63 -4.08
CA GLU A 7 11.11 -4.39 -3.72
C GLU A 7 11.03 -4.20 -2.21
N TYR A 8 12.20 -4.04 -1.57
CA TYR A 8 12.31 -3.92 -0.12
C TYR A 8 13.00 -2.61 0.26
N GLY A 9 12.28 -1.76 0.98
CA GLY A 9 12.80 -0.54 1.60
C GLY A 9 13.06 -0.73 3.08
N TYR A 10 14.12 -0.13 3.62
CA TYR A 10 14.44 -0.21 5.06
C TYR A 10 15.01 1.10 5.58
N GLN A 11 14.93 1.29 6.91
CA GLN A 11 15.68 2.31 7.64
C GLN A 11 16.35 1.67 8.87
N ARG A 12 17.39 2.32 9.41
CA ARG A 12 18.25 1.75 10.47
C ARG A 12 17.55 1.47 11.81
N LYS A 13 16.44 2.14 12.13
CA LYS A 13 15.85 2.16 13.48
C LYS A 13 14.34 1.86 13.57
N ALA A 14 13.68 1.56 12.46
CA ALA A 14 12.26 1.20 12.44
C ALA A 14 11.88 0.51 11.13
N TRP A 15 10.74 -0.17 11.09
CA TRP A 15 10.32 -0.93 9.90
C TRP A 15 9.88 0.00 8.76
N MET A 16 8.99 0.95 9.06
CA MET A 16 8.46 1.89 8.07
C MET A 16 8.46 3.34 8.58
N ASN A 17 8.65 4.30 7.68
CA ASN A 17 8.44 5.72 7.96
C ASN A 17 7.67 6.37 6.79
N VAL A 18 7.26 7.62 7.00
CA VAL A 18 6.48 8.41 6.03
C VAL A 18 7.19 8.51 4.67
N GLN A 19 8.51 8.68 4.66
CA GLN A 19 9.26 8.82 3.41
C GLN A 19 9.29 7.51 2.62
N LEU A 20 9.59 6.39 3.28
CA LEU A 20 9.56 5.06 2.68
C LEU A 20 8.17 4.71 2.15
N PHE A 21 7.10 5.10 2.86
CA PHE A 21 5.75 4.91 2.39
C PHE A 21 5.45 5.70 1.11
N LYS A 22 5.84 6.98 1.06
CA LYS A 22 5.68 7.80 -0.15
C LYS A 22 6.42 7.21 -1.33
N ASP A 23 7.66 6.80 -1.11
CA ASP A 23 8.49 6.17 -2.14
C ASP A 23 7.87 4.88 -2.66
N TRP A 24 7.41 4.00 -1.75
CA TRP A 24 6.69 2.79 -2.13
C TRP A 24 5.40 3.10 -2.91
N PHE A 25 4.57 4.02 -2.42
CA PHE A 25 3.30 4.35 -3.04
C PHE A 25 3.47 4.88 -4.47
N ILE A 26 4.40 5.83 -4.65
CA ILE A 26 4.63 6.49 -5.94
C ILE A 26 5.38 5.59 -6.91
N LYS A 27 6.52 5.03 -6.48
CA LYS A 27 7.45 4.36 -7.40
C LYS A 27 7.03 2.93 -7.67
N ILE A 28 6.42 2.26 -6.70
CA ILE A 28 6.10 0.83 -6.78
C ILE A 28 4.59 0.63 -6.97
N PHE A 29 3.76 1.01 -6.00
CA PHE A 29 2.33 0.68 -6.01
C PHE A 29 1.61 1.20 -7.26
N ILE A 30 1.68 2.51 -7.55
CA ILE A 30 1.01 3.10 -8.72
C ILE A 30 1.52 2.46 -10.02
N THR A 31 2.84 2.30 -10.14
CA THR A 31 3.48 1.70 -11.31
C THR A 31 2.99 0.28 -11.56
N GLU A 32 2.97 -0.57 -10.54
CA GLU A 32 2.55 -1.97 -10.66
C GLU A 32 1.05 -2.10 -10.91
N VAL A 33 0.22 -1.24 -10.30
CA VAL A 33 -1.22 -1.18 -10.57
C VAL A 33 -1.49 -0.86 -12.05
N LYS A 34 -0.82 0.15 -12.61
CA LYS A 34 -0.97 0.53 -14.03
C LYS A 34 -0.49 -0.58 -14.97
N LYS A 35 0.65 -1.21 -14.67
CA LYS A 35 1.15 -2.37 -15.42
C LYS A 35 0.16 -3.53 -15.41
N TYR A 36 -0.39 -3.87 -14.24
CA TYR A 36 -1.36 -4.94 -14.11
C TYR A 36 -2.66 -4.64 -14.87
N GLN A 37 -3.17 -3.41 -14.74
CA GLN A 37 -4.32 -2.93 -15.51
C GLN A 37 -4.11 -3.08 -17.02
N ALA A 38 -2.97 -2.65 -17.54
CA ALA A 38 -2.60 -2.81 -18.95
C ALA A 38 -2.53 -4.29 -19.35
N LEU A 39 -1.92 -5.15 -18.52
CA LEU A 39 -1.81 -6.59 -18.77
C LEU A 39 -3.17 -7.27 -18.92
N ILE A 40 -4.14 -6.89 -18.08
CA ILE A 40 -5.50 -7.47 -18.11
C ILE A 40 -6.47 -6.70 -19.02
N GLY A 41 -5.98 -5.70 -19.75
CA GLY A 41 -6.81 -4.87 -20.64
C GLY A 41 -7.89 -4.06 -19.92
N LYS A 42 -7.71 -3.72 -18.63
CA LYS A 42 -8.65 -2.92 -17.86
C LYS A 42 -8.07 -1.55 -17.55
N THR A 43 -8.94 -0.55 -17.49
CA THR A 43 -8.61 0.80 -16.98
C THR A 43 -9.65 1.19 -15.95
N GLY A 44 -9.33 2.16 -15.08
CA GLY A 44 -10.30 2.71 -14.14
C GLY A 44 -9.70 3.09 -12.80
N LYS A 45 -10.57 3.63 -11.94
CA LYS A 45 -10.21 4.09 -10.60
C LYS A 45 -9.86 2.91 -9.69
N VAL A 46 -8.84 3.10 -8.87
CA VAL A 46 -8.32 2.13 -7.92
C VAL A 46 -8.47 2.69 -6.51
N LEU A 47 -8.95 1.85 -5.59
CA LEU A 47 -9.07 2.17 -4.17
C LEU A 47 -8.02 1.38 -3.38
N LEU A 48 -7.12 2.08 -2.71
CA LEU A 48 -6.20 1.50 -1.73
C LEU A 48 -6.78 1.70 -0.33
N LEU A 49 -7.08 0.59 0.36
CA LEU A 49 -7.47 0.56 1.77
C LEU A 49 -6.27 0.20 2.63
N ILE A 50 -6.00 0.98 3.68
CA ILE A 50 -4.88 0.73 4.59
C ILE A 50 -5.25 1.04 6.03
N ASP A 51 -4.57 0.41 6.99
CA ASP A 51 -4.71 0.72 8.41
C ASP A 51 -4.22 2.12 8.75
N ASN A 52 -4.68 2.62 9.90
CA ASN A 52 -4.29 3.92 10.40
C ASN A 52 -3.01 3.79 11.25
N ALA A 53 -1.84 3.84 10.60
CA ALA A 53 -0.54 3.82 11.26
C ALA A 53 0.15 5.20 11.20
N PRO A 54 0.93 5.60 12.23
CA PRO A 54 1.66 6.88 12.25
C PRO A 54 2.67 7.04 11.09
N ALA A 55 3.08 5.94 10.47
CA ALA A 55 3.99 5.95 9.33
C ALA A 55 3.31 6.37 8.01
N HIS A 56 1.98 6.48 7.97
CA HIS A 56 1.25 6.80 6.74
C HIS A 56 1.13 8.31 6.53
N PRO A 57 1.42 8.84 5.33
CA PRO A 57 1.09 10.20 4.95
C PRO A 57 -0.43 10.43 4.99
N SER A 58 -0.86 11.70 5.05
CA SER A 58 -2.29 12.00 5.01
C SER A 58 -2.94 11.49 3.72
N ALA A 59 -4.18 11.00 3.83
CA ALA A 59 -4.95 10.56 2.66
C ALA A 59 -5.15 11.70 1.65
N ALA A 60 -5.29 12.94 2.13
CA ALA A 60 -5.38 14.12 1.28
C ALA A 60 -4.14 14.27 0.37
N TYR A 61 -2.93 14.12 0.92
CA TYR A 61 -1.71 14.16 0.13
C TYR A 61 -1.68 13.02 -0.90
N LEU A 62 -1.97 11.78 -0.47
CA LEU A 62 -1.91 10.61 -1.34
C LEU A 62 -2.93 10.67 -2.50
N ASN A 63 -4.12 11.20 -2.24
CA ASN A 63 -5.18 11.36 -3.25
C ASN A 63 -4.88 12.43 -4.30
N MET A 64 -3.88 13.29 -4.07
CA MET A 64 -3.42 14.27 -5.05
C MET A 64 -2.29 13.74 -5.95
N VAL A 65 -1.71 12.59 -5.62
CA VAL A 65 -0.55 12.03 -6.35
C VAL A 65 -0.96 11.50 -7.72
N ASP A 66 -2.12 10.84 -7.82
CA ASP A 66 -2.62 10.26 -9.06
C ASP A 66 -4.15 10.32 -9.08
N GLU A 67 -4.72 10.87 -10.15
CA GLU A 67 -6.17 11.12 -10.28
C GLU A 67 -7.02 9.84 -10.33
N HIS A 68 -6.41 8.70 -10.66
CA HIS A 68 -7.08 7.42 -10.74
C HIS A 68 -6.92 6.57 -9.48
N VAL A 69 -6.04 6.96 -8.55
CA VAL A 69 -5.81 6.22 -7.31
C VAL A 69 -6.34 7.00 -6.12
N THR A 70 -7.35 6.44 -5.46
CA THR A 70 -7.86 6.95 -4.19
C THR A 70 -7.39 6.06 -3.05
N MET A 71 -7.01 6.69 -1.95
CA MET A 71 -6.57 6.07 -0.72
C MET A 71 -7.55 6.41 0.40
N LYS A 72 -7.89 5.39 1.19
CA LYS A 72 -8.74 5.52 2.38
C LYS A 72 -8.14 4.74 3.53
N PHE A 73 -8.16 5.35 4.70
CA PHE A 73 -7.85 4.67 5.95
C PHE A 73 -9.05 3.87 6.44
N LEU A 74 -8.77 2.69 6.97
CA LEU A 74 -9.74 1.94 7.76
C LEU A 74 -9.97 2.63 9.10
N PRO A 75 -11.16 2.45 9.73
CA PRO A 75 -11.42 3.02 11.03
C PRO A 75 -10.40 2.52 12.08
N PRO A 76 -10.01 3.36 13.05
CA PRO A 76 -9.08 2.97 14.09
C PRO A 76 -9.65 1.85 14.96
N ASN A 77 -8.78 1.03 15.55
CA ASN A 77 -9.09 -0.02 16.53
C ASN A 77 -10.00 -1.17 16.03
N VAL A 78 -10.36 -1.21 14.75
CA VAL A 78 -11.09 -2.33 14.13
C VAL A 78 -10.27 -3.08 13.11
N THR A 79 -9.01 -2.67 12.86
CA THR A 79 -8.11 -3.24 11.85
C THR A 79 -8.09 -4.78 11.88
N ALA A 80 -7.79 -5.40 13.02
CA ALA A 80 -7.73 -6.86 13.13
C ALA A 80 -9.06 -7.58 12.79
N LEU A 81 -10.19 -6.89 12.94
CA LEU A 81 -11.53 -7.42 12.64
C LEU A 81 -11.97 -7.21 11.20
N ILE A 82 -11.37 -6.26 10.48
CA ILE A 82 -11.84 -5.88 9.14
C ILE A 82 -10.76 -5.95 8.07
N GLN A 83 -9.48 -6.00 8.44
CA GLN A 83 -8.41 -6.09 7.46
C GLN A 83 -8.34 -7.50 6.89
N PRO A 84 -8.56 -7.65 5.58
CA PRO A 84 -8.46 -8.96 4.94
C PRO A 84 -7.05 -9.54 5.03
N MET A 85 -6.02 -8.69 5.17
CA MET A 85 -4.64 -9.15 5.32
C MET A 85 -4.43 -9.85 6.66
N ASP A 86 -4.95 -9.28 7.76
CA ASP A 86 -4.89 -9.89 9.10
C ASP A 86 -5.70 -11.18 9.17
N GLN A 87 -6.94 -11.16 8.66
CA GLN A 87 -7.84 -12.31 8.76
C GLN A 87 -7.55 -13.44 7.77
N GLY A 88 -7.25 -13.09 6.52
CA GLY A 88 -7.12 -14.04 5.43
C GLY A 88 -5.68 -14.50 5.28
N VAL A 89 -4.78 -13.58 4.93
CA VAL A 89 -3.39 -13.95 4.65
C VAL A 89 -2.72 -14.32 5.97
N ILE A 90 -2.42 -13.37 6.85
CA ILE A 90 -1.62 -13.60 8.07
C ILE A 90 -2.25 -14.68 8.95
N GLY A 91 -3.57 -14.66 9.15
CA GLY A 91 -4.28 -15.67 9.93
C GLY A 91 -4.16 -17.12 9.41
N THR A 92 -3.87 -17.32 8.12
CA THR A 92 -3.67 -18.66 7.53
C THR A 92 -2.21 -19.10 7.53
N TRP A 93 -1.25 -18.19 7.73
CA TRP A 93 0.15 -18.55 7.98
C TRP A 93 0.31 -18.92 9.47
N LYS A 94 -0.03 -20.17 9.80
CA LYS A 94 0.35 -20.83 11.06
C LYS A 94 1.43 -21.86 10.83
#